data_AF-A0A1C2GII0-F1
#
_entry.id   AF-A0A1C2GII0-F1
#
_cell.length_a   1.000
_cell.length_b   1.000
_cell.length_c   1.000
_cell.angle_alpha   90.00
_cell.angle_beta   90.00
_cell.angle_gamma   90.00
#
_symmetry.space_group_name_H-M   'P 1'
#
loop_
_entity.id
_entity.type
_entity.pdbx_description
1 polymer ?
#
loop_
_entity_poly.entity_id
_entity_poly.type
_entity_poly.pdbx_seq_one_letter_code
_entity_poly.pdbx_strand_id
1 'polypeptide(L)'
;MLPTGISTSSNKPIWYFLLFWTILNALQSYTLELHGDEAYYWVYSRFLDWGYFDHPPMVAIFIRIGDSIMHNELGLRLLTVITNSASLYLLWLILKKYAVGAKWFIAVASGLFIFHMYGFTTTPDSPLFFFTVLFYYFYQRYIDEDKWSLALLLGIIAACLLYSKYHGILVIGLTLCANIKLLRRKSFWLIAFLAAILFMPHVLWQFNHDFPSLKYHLVDRSEKYDWSFTAVYPLGQLAMAGPLIGWFLFYAAAKVRTKGDIFIRTLVVNCVGTFLFFWINTFKGNVQMHWTLVAYVPLIMLVLISFKQSAYPPKWFFRLTLVNTALILFVRFALMVQLPFVMKVGQFESYYGFREWTKQVHSIVGDNYVIIRDGFQDPSKYNYYSNSLKAFSYDTRYYRKTQYDMWPIEDSMQHKKALYMSEYNEPGCTTDSLVALYGRKWYTGWVNNVQTFQKAEISIFSGATTAKPGQTVTMDLLLATGRLDPFMTIIPKLHLPPGKAFLEACFLQNGDLKLASQPLDGSTPYENKYKFKVPDKPGKYELLFSIRTVPFPGSKNSEMVEFTVK
;
A
#
# COMPACT_ATOMS: atom_id res chain seq x y z
N MET A 1 -27.41 21.92 32.06
CA MET A 1 -28.54 22.44 31.27
C MET A 1 -28.09 22.58 29.83
N LEU A 2 -28.58 21.71 28.95
CA LEU A 2 -28.32 21.79 27.50
C LEU A 2 -29.10 22.98 26.92
N PRO A 3 -28.53 23.80 26.02
CA PRO A 3 -29.30 24.83 25.34
C PRO A 3 -30.36 24.15 24.47
N THR A 4 -31.62 24.29 24.85
CA THR A 4 -32.81 23.94 24.08
C THR A 4 -32.88 24.82 22.86
N GLY A 5 -32.35 24.34 21.73
CA GLY A 5 -32.38 25.09 20.47
C GLY A 5 -31.64 24.45 19.31
N ILE A 6 -31.48 23.13 19.27
CA ILE A 6 -31.00 22.46 18.06
C ILE A 6 -32.20 22.35 17.12
N SER A 7 -32.35 23.33 16.23
CA SER A 7 -33.20 23.22 15.04
C SER A 7 -32.99 21.84 14.41
N THR A 8 -34.03 21.01 14.40
CA THR A 8 -34.04 19.70 13.77
C THR A 8 -34.08 19.88 12.26
N SER A 9 -32.99 20.38 11.69
CA SER A 9 -32.81 20.42 10.24
C SER A 9 -33.02 19.00 9.72
N SER A 10 -33.96 18.83 8.80
CA SER A 10 -34.29 17.53 8.22
C SER A 10 -33.02 16.81 7.75
N ASN A 11 -32.83 15.55 8.13
CA ASN A 11 -31.70 14.74 7.62
C ASN A 11 -31.91 14.32 6.15
N LYS A 12 -33.07 14.63 5.53
CA LYS A 12 -33.39 14.23 4.14
C LYS A 12 -32.31 14.60 3.12
N PRO A 13 -31.73 15.82 3.10
CA PRO A 13 -30.67 16.15 2.14
C PRO A 13 -29.42 15.30 2.29
N ILE A 14 -29.10 14.89 3.53
CA ILE A 14 -27.96 14.01 3.81
C ILE A 14 -28.23 12.61 3.26
N TRP A 15 -29.43 12.07 3.44
CA TRP A 15 -29.79 10.77 2.87
C TRP A 15 -29.75 10.76 1.35
N TYR A 16 -30.26 11.80 0.68
CA TYR A 16 -30.13 11.92 -0.78
C TYR A 16 -28.69 12.03 -1.24
N PHE A 17 -27.87 12.82 -0.54
CA PHE A 17 -26.45 12.93 -0.82
C PHE A 17 -25.73 11.58 -0.67
N LEU A 18 -25.95 10.87 0.44
CA LEU A 18 -25.33 9.57 0.68
C LEU A 18 -25.79 8.51 -0.32
N LEU A 19 -27.07 8.52 -0.69
CA LEU A 19 -27.59 7.63 -1.72
C LEU A 19 -26.91 7.89 -3.07
N PHE A 20 -26.89 9.15 -3.52
CA PHE A 20 -26.21 9.54 -4.76
C PHE A 20 -24.71 9.19 -4.73
N TRP A 21 -24.03 9.49 -3.63
CA TRP A 21 -22.62 9.19 -3.43
C TRP A 21 -22.33 7.69 -3.52
N THR A 22 -23.16 6.88 -2.85
CA THR A 22 -23.05 5.41 -2.86
C THR A 22 -23.26 4.85 -4.27
N ILE A 23 -24.31 5.31 -4.97
CA ILE A 23 -24.62 4.87 -6.34
C ILE A 23 -23.48 5.26 -7.29
N LEU A 24 -22.98 6.48 -7.21
CA LEU A 24 -21.88 6.95 -8.05
C LEU A 24 -20.60 6.13 -7.81
N ASN A 25 -20.28 5.83 -6.56
CA ASN A 25 -19.14 4.99 -6.22
C ASN A 25 -19.34 3.54 -6.69
N ALA A 26 -20.52 2.96 -6.50
CA ALA A 26 -20.84 1.62 -7.00
C ALA A 26 -20.73 1.53 -8.53
N LEU A 27 -21.25 2.54 -9.25
CA LEU A 27 -21.16 2.61 -10.70
C LEU A 27 -19.69 2.72 -11.17
N GLN A 28 -18.89 3.57 -10.53
CA GLN A 28 -17.46 3.69 -10.84
C GLN A 28 -16.73 2.38 -10.54
N SER A 29 -17.01 1.76 -9.39
CA SER A 29 -16.41 0.48 -8.98
C SER A 29 -16.72 -0.66 -9.95
N TYR A 30 -17.90 -0.64 -10.59
CA TYR A 30 -18.31 -1.64 -11.57
C TYR A 30 -17.71 -1.41 -12.97
N THR A 31 -17.49 -0.15 -13.35
CA THR A 31 -17.10 0.22 -14.72
C THR A 31 -15.59 0.22 -14.96
N LEU A 32 -14.79 0.47 -13.92
CA LEU A 32 -13.33 0.45 -14.03
C LEU A 32 -12.77 -0.95 -13.77
N GLU A 33 -11.77 -1.36 -14.54
CA GLU A 33 -10.97 -2.55 -14.23
C GLU A 33 -10.16 -2.34 -12.93
N LEU A 34 -9.43 -3.33 -12.44
CA LEU A 34 -8.64 -3.18 -11.21
C LEU A 34 -7.36 -2.39 -11.45
N HIS A 35 -7.08 -1.44 -10.54
CA HIS A 35 -5.73 -0.90 -10.43
C HIS A 35 -4.74 -2.00 -10.02
N GLY A 36 -3.46 -1.87 -10.38
CA GLY A 36 -2.43 -2.88 -10.08
C GLY A 36 -2.34 -3.24 -8.59
N ASP A 37 -2.41 -2.24 -7.72
CA ASP A 37 -2.42 -2.47 -6.27
C ASP A 37 -3.68 -3.21 -5.80
N GLU A 38 -4.85 -2.93 -6.37
CA GLU A 38 -6.09 -3.63 -6.01
C GLU A 38 -6.03 -5.11 -6.39
N ALA A 39 -5.50 -5.41 -7.58
CA ALA A 39 -5.30 -6.78 -8.01
C ALA A 39 -4.32 -7.52 -7.09
N TYR A 40 -3.25 -6.83 -6.66
CA TYR A 40 -2.27 -7.38 -5.73
C TYR A 40 -2.87 -7.69 -4.36
N TYR A 41 -3.66 -6.76 -3.81
CA TYR A 41 -4.39 -7.01 -2.56
C TYR A 41 -5.52 -8.04 -2.71
N TRP A 42 -6.01 -8.30 -3.92
CA TRP A 42 -6.87 -9.46 -4.15
C TRP A 42 -6.10 -10.77 -3.97
N VAL A 43 -4.85 -10.86 -4.42
CA VAL A 43 -3.99 -12.03 -4.13
C VAL A 43 -3.75 -12.16 -2.63
N TYR A 44 -3.60 -11.05 -1.88
CA TYR A 44 -3.54 -11.07 -0.40
C TYR A 44 -4.80 -11.75 0.16
N SER A 45 -5.98 -11.42 -0.38
CA SER A 45 -7.25 -12.01 0.05
C SER A 45 -7.35 -13.53 -0.19
N ARG A 46 -6.51 -14.11 -1.07
CA ARG A 46 -6.43 -15.55 -1.31
C ARG A 46 -5.52 -16.26 -0.30
N PHE A 47 -4.57 -15.54 0.28
CA PHE A 47 -3.65 -16.01 1.32
C PHE A 47 -3.81 -15.14 2.56
N LEU A 48 -4.93 -15.30 3.27
CA LEU A 48 -5.17 -14.53 4.49
C LEU A 48 -4.14 -14.87 5.56
N ASP A 49 -3.49 -13.83 6.08
CA ASP A 49 -2.51 -13.93 7.15
C ASP A 49 -2.59 -12.70 8.06
N TRP A 50 -1.84 -12.69 9.15
CA TRP A 50 -1.81 -11.60 10.12
C TRP A 50 -0.99 -10.39 9.66
N GLY A 51 -0.25 -10.51 8.57
CA GLY A 51 0.49 -9.41 7.93
C GLY A 51 0.93 -9.78 6.52
N TYR A 52 1.45 -8.78 5.82
CA TYR A 52 2.02 -8.91 4.47
C TYR A 52 3.26 -8.02 4.35
N PHE A 53 3.99 -8.17 3.26
CA PHE A 53 5.28 -7.57 2.97
C PHE A 53 5.28 -6.08 3.25
N ASP A 54 4.28 -5.34 2.76
CA ASP A 54 4.20 -3.88 2.89
C ASP A 54 3.08 -3.40 3.82
N HIS A 55 2.09 -4.23 4.14
CA HIS A 55 0.87 -3.78 4.81
C HIS A 55 0.29 -4.78 5.83
N PRO A 56 -0.40 -4.29 6.88
CA PRO A 56 -1.27 -5.11 7.71
C PRO A 56 -2.51 -5.62 6.93
N PRO A 57 -3.28 -6.58 7.47
CA PRO A 57 -4.16 -7.44 6.70
C PRO A 57 -5.58 -6.91 6.41
N MET A 58 -6.00 -5.76 6.95
CA MET A 58 -7.41 -5.34 6.84
C MET A 58 -7.88 -5.13 5.40
N VAL A 59 -6.99 -4.70 4.48
CA VAL A 59 -7.34 -4.56 3.06
C VAL A 59 -7.72 -5.91 2.45
N ALA A 60 -7.00 -6.98 2.80
CA ALA A 60 -7.24 -8.33 2.32
C ALA A 60 -8.59 -8.85 2.83
N ILE A 61 -8.95 -8.54 4.08
CA ILE A 61 -10.24 -8.89 4.68
C ILE A 61 -11.39 -8.15 3.96
N PHE A 62 -11.25 -6.85 3.72
CA PHE A 62 -12.24 -6.05 2.97
C PHE A 62 -12.51 -6.66 1.60
N ILE A 63 -11.44 -6.99 0.87
CA ILE A 63 -11.54 -7.62 -0.46
C ILE A 63 -12.16 -9.01 -0.35
N ARG A 64 -11.73 -9.86 0.59
CA ARG A 64 -12.23 -11.23 0.76
C ARG A 64 -13.74 -11.26 0.97
N ILE A 65 -14.26 -10.41 1.85
CA ILE A 65 -15.70 -10.35 2.14
C ILE A 65 -16.47 -9.95 0.87
N GLY A 66 -16.03 -8.89 0.19
CA GLY A 66 -16.71 -8.41 -1.01
C GLY A 66 -16.66 -9.39 -2.18
N ASP A 67 -15.47 -9.92 -2.47
CA ASP A 67 -15.22 -10.91 -3.54
C ASP A 67 -15.96 -12.23 -3.30
N SER A 68 -16.19 -12.62 -2.04
CA SER A 68 -16.98 -13.81 -1.70
C SER A 68 -18.47 -13.68 -2.00
N ILE A 69 -18.99 -12.45 -2.11
CA ILE A 69 -20.38 -12.16 -2.45
C ILE A 69 -20.56 -12.14 -3.97
N MET A 70 -19.65 -11.46 -4.67
CA MET A 70 -19.61 -11.45 -6.14
C MET A 70 -18.17 -11.32 -6.64
N HIS A 71 -17.76 -12.18 -7.57
CA HIS A 71 -16.44 -12.08 -8.19
C HIS A 71 -16.51 -11.17 -9.42
N ASN A 72 -16.43 -9.86 -9.16
CA ASN A 72 -16.25 -8.80 -10.16
C ASN A 72 -15.68 -7.55 -9.46
N GLU A 73 -15.44 -6.49 -10.24
CA GLU A 73 -14.78 -5.28 -9.73
C GLU A 73 -15.60 -4.59 -8.62
N LEU A 74 -16.93 -4.59 -8.75
CA LEU A 74 -17.81 -4.07 -7.70
C LEU A 74 -17.72 -4.91 -6.43
N GLY A 75 -17.68 -6.24 -6.53
CA GLY A 75 -17.53 -7.14 -5.40
C GLY A 75 -16.26 -6.87 -4.61
N LEU A 76 -15.12 -6.79 -5.30
CA LEU A 76 -13.83 -6.45 -4.68
C LEU A 76 -13.88 -5.10 -3.94
N ARG A 77 -14.63 -4.13 -4.47
CA ARG A 77 -14.76 -2.77 -3.93
C ARG A 77 -15.98 -2.58 -3.02
N LEU A 78 -16.79 -3.60 -2.78
CA LEU A 78 -18.09 -3.48 -2.14
C LEU A 78 -17.98 -2.90 -0.72
N LEU A 79 -17.07 -3.44 0.07
CA LEU A 79 -16.82 -2.99 1.44
C LEU A 79 -16.26 -1.57 1.48
N THR A 80 -15.40 -1.20 0.52
CA THR A 80 -14.91 0.18 0.36
C THR A 80 -16.06 1.15 0.10
N VAL A 81 -16.96 0.83 -0.84
CA VAL A 81 -18.11 1.69 -1.17
C VAL A 81 -19.02 1.88 0.06
N ILE A 82 -19.36 0.79 0.75
CA ILE A 82 -20.25 0.81 1.93
C ILE A 82 -19.61 1.61 3.07
N THR A 83 -18.36 1.29 3.42
CA THR A 83 -17.67 1.92 4.55
C THR A 83 -17.32 3.37 4.29
N ASN A 84 -17.04 3.77 3.05
CA ASN A 84 -16.86 5.17 2.68
C ASN A 84 -18.16 5.98 2.91
N SER A 85 -19.31 5.48 2.44
CA SER A 85 -20.61 6.12 2.68
C SER A 85 -20.97 6.15 4.17
N ALA A 86 -20.70 5.06 4.91
CA ALA A 86 -20.88 5.02 6.36
C ALA A 86 -20.00 6.05 7.08
N SER A 87 -18.75 6.24 6.62
CA SER A 87 -17.83 7.25 7.14
C SER A 87 -18.39 8.67 6.97
N LEU A 88 -18.93 9.00 5.80
CA LEU A 88 -19.57 10.31 5.58
C LEU A 88 -20.78 10.51 6.51
N TYR A 89 -21.58 9.46 6.73
CA TYR A 89 -22.68 9.53 7.70
C TYR A 89 -22.18 9.75 9.14
N LEU A 90 -21.15 9.02 9.57
CA LEU A 90 -20.56 9.19 10.91
C LEU A 90 -19.95 10.58 11.09
N LEU A 91 -19.27 11.13 10.07
CA LEU A 91 -18.78 12.51 10.06
C LEU A 91 -19.94 13.51 10.26
N TRP A 92 -21.05 13.31 9.55
CA TRP A 92 -22.26 14.12 9.74
C TRP A 92 -22.77 14.05 11.19
N LEU A 93 -22.81 12.85 11.79
CA LEU A 93 -23.24 12.68 13.18
C LEU A 93 -22.31 13.36 14.18
N ILE A 94 -20.98 13.32 13.98
CA ILE A 94 -20.01 14.05 14.82
C ILE A 94 -20.29 15.55 14.77
N LEU A 95 -20.55 16.07 13.57
CA LEU A 95 -20.68 17.51 13.32
C LEU A 95 -22.03 18.09 13.75
N LYS A 96 -23.04 17.25 14.03
CA LYS A 96 -24.31 17.68 14.63
C LYS A 96 -24.12 18.38 15.97
N LYS A 97 -23.17 17.92 16.80
CA LYS A 97 -22.85 18.56 18.09
C LYS A 97 -22.42 20.02 17.93
N TYR A 98 -21.88 20.37 16.77
CA TYR A 98 -21.40 21.71 16.41
C TYR A 98 -22.41 22.52 15.57
N ALA A 99 -23.67 22.05 15.49
CA ALA A 99 -24.75 22.67 14.74
C ALA A 99 -24.41 22.92 13.25
N VAL A 100 -23.55 22.09 12.66
CA VAL A 100 -23.18 22.18 11.23
C VAL A 100 -24.43 21.92 10.36
N GLY A 101 -24.63 22.75 9.33
CA GLY A 101 -25.78 22.62 8.43
C GLY A 101 -25.50 21.65 7.27
N ALA A 102 -26.52 20.87 6.86
CA ALA A 102 -26.40 19.85 5.82
C ALA A 102 -25.85 20.39 4.49
N LYS A 103 -26.26 21.61 4.08
CA LYS A 103 -25.78 22.27 2.86
C LYS A 103 -24.24 22.36 2.81
N TRP A 104 -23.63 22.82 3.90
CA TRP A 104 -22.18 23.03 3.94
C TRP A 104 -21.43 21.72 4.13
N PHE A 105 -21.98 20.78 4.89
CA PHE A 105 -21.45 19.42 4.96
C PHE A 105 -21.34 18.79 3.57
N ILE A 106 -22.45 18.79 2.81
CA ILE A 106 -22.49 18.24 1.44
C ILE A 106 -21.51 18.97 0.53
N ALA A 107 -21.49 20.31 0.56
CA ALA A 107 -20.59 21.10 -0.28
C ALA A 107 -19.11 20.75 -0.01
N VAL A 108 -18.66 20.76 1.24
CA VAL A 108 -17.25 20.47 1.56
C VAL A 108 -16.91 19.00 1.32
N ALA A 109 -17.79 18.06 1.70
CA ALA A 109 -17.56 16.62 1.50
C ALA A 109 -17.44 16.26 0.02
N SER A 110 -18.31 16.80 -0.84
CA SER A 110 -18.25 16.62 -2.30
C SER A 110 -17.16 17.43 -3.00
N GLY A 111 -16.50 18.34 -2.28
CA GLY A 111 -15.36 19.11 -2.80
C GLY A 111 -14.01 18.45 -2.54
N LEU A 112 -13.93 17.52 -1.58
CA LEU A 112 -12.70 16.82 -1.20
C LEU A 112 -12.37 15.72 -2.20
N PHE A 113 -11.38 15.99 -3.06
CA PHE A 113 -10.94 15.04 -4.09
C PHE A 113 -10.54 13.68 -3.51
N ILE A 114 -9.80 13.68 -2.40
CA ILE A 114 -9.32 12.44 -1.77
C ILE A 114 -10.45 11.51 -1.30
N PHE A 115 -11.62 12.04 -0.92
CA PHE A 115 -12.77 11.21 -0.53
C PHE A 115 -13.41 10.51 -1.72
N HIS A 116 -13.35 11.12 -2.91
CA HIS A 116 -13.80 10.49 -4.15
C HIS A 116 -12.89 9.32 -4.54
N MET A 117 -11.57 9.51 -4.52
CA MET A 117 -10.59 8.51 -4.92
C MET A 117 -10.73 7.21 -4.11
N TYR A 118 -10.89 7.32 -2.80
CA TYR A 118 -11.13 6.18 -1.89
C TYR A 118 -12.60 5.84 -1.67
N GLY A 119 -13.49 6.41 -2.50
CA GLY A 119 -14.88 5.98 -2.60
C GLY A 119 -15.06 4.73 -3.45
N PHE A 120 -14.15 4.47 -4.39
CA PHE A 120 -14.24 3.39 -5.37
C PHE A 120 -12.94 2.61 -5.62
N THR A 121 -11.87 2.88 -4.85
CA THR A 121 -10.60 2.14 -4.97
C THR A 121 -10.30 1.44 -3.65
N THR A 122 -10.06 0.13 -3.66
CA THR A 122 -9.76 -0.65 -2.44
C THR A 122 -8.27 -0.78 -2.21
N THR A 123 -7.73 0.02 -1.30
CA THR A 123 -6.34 -0.05 -0.83
C THR A 123 -6.32 -0.04 0.69
N PRO A 124 -5.16 -0.18 1.38
CA PRO A 124 -5.07 -0.02 2.84
C PRO A 124 -5.64 1.30 3.37
N ASP A 125 -5.74 2.32 2.53
CA ASP A 125 -6.30 3.63 2.88
C ASP A 125 -7.82 3.60 3.08
N SER A 126 -8.55 2.70 2.40
CA SER A 126 -10.01 2.57 2.51
C SER A 126 -10.48 2.11 3.91
N PRO A 127 -9.98 0.99 4.48
CA PRO A 127 -10.29 0.64 5.86
C PRO A 127 -9.73 1.67 6.85
N LEU A 128 -8.54 2.24 6.59
CA LEU A 128 -7.93 3.26 7.44
C LEU A 128 -8.85 4.48 7.59
N PHE A 129 -9.44 4.96 6.49
CA PHE A 129 -10.40 6.06 6.50
C PHE A 129 -11.61 5.76 7.39
N PHE A 130 -12.23 4.58 7.19
CA PHE A 130 -13.39 4.16 7.96
C PHE A 130 -13.09 4.08 9.46
N PHE A 131 -12.04 3.36 9.84
CA PHE A 131 -11.68 3.22 11.25
C PHE A 131 -11.19 4.53 11.87
N THR A 132 -10.63 5.46 11.09
CA THR A 132 -10.28 6.81 11.59
C THR A 132 -11.53 7.60 11.94
N VAL A 133 -12.54 7.60 11.07
CA VAL A 133 -13.81 8.28 11.34
C VAL A 133 -14.55 7.63 12.50
N LEU A 134 -14.58 6.29 12.53
CA LEU A 134 -15.20 5.52 13.61
C LEU A 134 -14.51 5.80 14.95
N PHE A 135 -13.18 5.89 14.96
CA PHE A 135 -12.39 6.30 16.12
C PHE A 135 -12.81 7.68 16.62
N TYR A 136 -12.87 8.71 15.76
CA TYR A 136 -13.31 10.04 16.18
C TYR A 136 -14.75 10.07 16.68
N TYR A 137 -15.65 9.30 16.07
CA TYR A 137 -17.05 9.21 16.47
C TYR A 137 -17.22 8.69 17.90
N PHE A 138 -16.49 7.61 18.26
CA PHE A 138 -16.53 7.06 19.61
C PHE A 138 -15.66 7.85 20.58
N TYR A 139 -14.54 8.41 20.13
CA TYR A 139 -13.69 9.28 20.93
C TYR A 139 -14.46 10.52 21.42
N GLN A 140 -15.25 11.16 20.54
CA GLN A 140 -16.08 12.31 20.91
C GLN A 140 -17.07 11.98 22.04
N ARG A 141 -17.60 10.75 22.07
CA ARG A 141 -18.50 10.29 23.15
C ARG A 141 -17.74 9.94 24.41
N TYR A 142 -16.59 9.30 24.26
CA TYR A 142 -15.75 8.89 25.38
C TYR A 142 -15.17 10.08 26.15
N ILE A 143 -14.84 11.19 25.48
CA ILE A 143 -14.40 12.41 26.17
C ILE A 143 -15.52 13.03 27.01
N ASP A 144 -16.77 12.97 26.52
CA ASP A 144 -17.96 13.50 27.21
C ASP A 144 -18.33 12.61 28.40
N GLU A 145 -18.19 11.29 28.24
CA GLU A 145 -18.57 10.32 29.25
C GLU A 145 -17.57 9.15 29.33
N ASP A 146 -16.93 9.02 30.50
CA ASP A 146 -15.93 7.97 30.75
C ASP A 146 -16.58 6.60 31.02
N LYS A 147 -17.14 5.99 29.97
CA LYS A 147 -17.79 4.67 30.01
C LYS A 147 -16.84 3.55 29.60
N TRP A 148 -16.83 2.48 30.39
CA TRP A 148 -16.07 1.25 30.09
C TRP A 148 -16.49 0.57 28.78
N SER A 149 -17.77 0.63 28.41
CA SER A 149 -18.25 0.11 27.13
C SER A 149 -17.70 0.88 25.92
N LEU A 150 -17.56 2.20 26.05
CA LEU A 150 -16.90 3.03 25.03
C LEU A 150 -15.40 2.75 24.96
N ALA A 151 -14.76 2.52 26.10
CA ALA A 151 -13.35 2.11 26.16
C ALA A 151 -13.11 0.75 25.48
N LEU A 152 -13.96 -0.26 25.74
CA LEU A 152 -13.86 -1.56 25.08
C LEU A 152 -13.94 -1.40 23.55
N LEU A 153 -14.94 -0.66 23.07
CA LEU A 153 -15.13 -0.44 21.64
C LEU A 153 -13.99 0.36 21.01
N LEU A 154 -13.48 1.39 21.70
CA LEU A 154 -12.31 2.13 21.24
C LEU A 154 -11.04 1.27 21.18
N GLY A 155 -10.86 0.30 22.08
CA GLY A 155 -9.75 -0.65 22.04
C GLY A 155 -9.80 -1.52 20.78
N ILE A 156 -10.97 -2.05 20.44
CA ILE A 156 -11.20 -2.82 19.21
C ILE A 156 -10.96 -1.94 17.97
N ILE A 157 -11.54 -0.73 17.94
CA ILE A 157 -11.37 0.21 16.81
C ILE A 157 -9.90 0.59 16.63
N ALA A 158 -9.17 0.84 17.72
CA ALA A 158 -7.75 1.17 17.66
C ALA A 158 -6.93 0.00 17.07
N ALA A 159 -7.25 -1.25 17.43
CA ALA A 159 -6.63 -2.40 16.80
C ALA A 159 -6.96 -2.48 15.30
N CYS A 160 -8.22 -2.33 14.91
CA CYS A 160 -8.64 -2.33 13.50
C CYS A 160 -7.97 -1.21 12.69
N LEU A 161 -7.76 -0.05 13.31
CA LEU A 161 -7.05 1.07 12.71
C LEU A 161 -5.58 0.73 12.43
N LEU A 162 -4.89 0.09 13.37
CA LEU A 162 -3.51 -0.39 13.20
C LEU A 162 -3.43 -1.51 12.15
N TYR A 163 -4.42 -2.41 12.13
CA TYR A 163 -4.57 -3.44 11.10
C TYR A 163 -4.91 -2.89 9.70
N SER A 164 -5.28 -1.62 9.59
CA SER A 164 -5.54 -0.98 8.29
C SER A 164 -4.26 -0.49 7.63
N LYS A 165 -3.47 0.29 8.35
CA LYS A 165 -2.21 0.86 7.88
C LYS A 165 -1.42 1.37 9.09
N TYR A 166 -0.09 1.32 9.03
CA TYR A 166 0.76 1.82 10.11
C TYR A 166 0.50 3.29 10.47
N HIS A 167 0.02 4.11 9.54
CA HIS A 167 -0.40 5.50 9.81
C HIS A 167 -1.51 5.63 10.86
N GLY A 168 -2.25 4.56 11.17
CA GLY A 168 -3.19 4.52 12.29
C GLY A 168 -2.56 4.90 13.64
N ILE A 169 -1.27 4.63 13.83
CA ILE A 169 -0.55 5.02 15.06
C ILE A 169 -0.48 6.55 15.23
N LEU A 170 -0.43 7.31 14.12
CA LEU A 170 -0.41 8.76 14.18
C LEU A 170 -1.72 9.30 14.76
N VAL A 171 -2.85 8.73 14.35
CA VAL A 171 -4.18 9.12 14.85
C VAL A 171 -4.27 8.90 16.37
N ILE A 172 -3.83 7.73 16.84
CA ILE A 172 -3.87 7.37 18.27
C ILE A 172 -2.89 8.24 19.07
N GLY A 173 -1.64 8.32 18.62
CA GLY A 173 -0.57 9.04 19.30
C GLY A 173 -0.84 10.54 19.39
N LEU A 174 -1.22 11.20 18.29
CA LEU A 174 -1.55 12.62 18.27
C LEU A 174 -2.81 12.93 19.08
N THR A 175 -3.76 12.00 19.16
CA THR A 175 -4.93 12.13 20.05
C THR A 175 -4.52 12.11 21.52
N LEU A 176 -3.59 11.24 21.91
CA LEU A 176 -3.04 11.23 23.27
C LEU A 176 -2.24 12.51 23.56
N CYS A 177 -1.42 12.99 22.62
CA CYS A 177 -0.69 14.26 22.76
C CYS A 177 -1.64 15.45 22.95
N ALA A 178 -2.77 15.47 22.25
CA ALA A 178 -3.78 16.52 22.39
C ALA A 178 -4.50 16.49 23.74
N ASN A 179 -4.66 15.30 24.32
CA ASN A 179 -5.41 15.05 25.54
C ASN A 179 -4.64 14.14 26.52
N ILE A 180 -3.50 14.62 27.02
CA ILE A 180 -2.64 13.86 27.95
C ILE A 180 -3.35 13.45 29.25
N LYS A 181 -4.45 14.15 29.61
CA LYS A 181 -5.27 13.83 30.78
C LYS A 181 -5.92 12.44 30.69
N LEU A 182 -6.00 11.85 29.48
CA LEU A 182 -6.47 10.48 29.30
C LEU A 182 -5.67 9.46 30.10
N LEU A 183 -4.38 9.69 30.33
CA LEU A 183 -3.53 8.79 31.14
C LEU A 183 -4.02 8.64 32.58
N ARG A 184 -4.82 9.59 33.09
CA ARG A 184 -5.42 9.54 34.42
C ARG A 184 -6.69 8.68 34.49
N ARG A 185 -7.29 8.32 33.35
CA ARG A 185 -8.51 7.51 33.28
C ARG A 185 -8.14 6.02 33.29
N LYS A 186 -8.68 5.25 34.24
CA LYS A 186 -8.45 3.78 34.29
C LYS A 186 -8.95 3.07 33.04
N SER A 187 -10.09 3.53 32.50
CA SER A 187 -10.68 3.03 31.26
C SER A 187 -9.78 3.24 30.03
N PHE A 188 -8.95 4.29 30.01
CA PHE A 188 -8.00 4.52 28.91
C PHE A 188 -6.96 3.39 28.82
N TRP A 189 -6.49 2.89 29.96
CA TRP A 189 -5.56 1.77 29.99
C TRP A 189 -6.19 0.47 29.48
N LEU A 190 -7.51 0.31 29.62
CA LEU A 190 -8.23 -0.78 28.94
C LEU A 190 -8.19 -0.61 27.42
N ILE A 191 -8.37 0.60 26.89
CA ILE A 191 -8.24 0.87 25.44
C ILE A 191 -6.84 0.44 24.97
N ALA A 192 -5.79 0.91 25.66
CA ALA A 192 -4.40 0.61 25.30
C ALA A 192 -4.10 -0.89 25.37
N PHE A 193 -4.51 -1.54 26.47
CA PHE A 193 -4.33 -2.98 26.67
C PHE A 193 -5.05 -3.79 25.58
N LEU A 194 -6.32 -3.49 25.31
CA LEU A 194 -7.10 -4.19 24.27
C LEU A 194 -6.52 -3.97 22.88
N ALA A 195 -6.10 -2.74 22.55
CA ALA A 195 -5.48 -2.47 21.26
C ALA A 195 -4.19 -3.28 21.09
N ALA A 196 -3.35 -3.33 22.13
CA ALA A 196 -2.09 -4.07 22.12
C ALA A 196 -2.31 -5.59 21.99
N ILE A 197 -3.20 -6.18 22.79
CA ILE A 197 -3.44 -7.62 22.75
C ILE A 197 -4.09 -8.06 21.43
N LEU A 198 -5.01 -7.25 20.88
CA LEU A 198 -5.66 -7.56 19.61
C LEU A 198 -4.74 -7.37 18.43
N PHE A 199 -3.78 -6.43 18.48
CA PHE A 199 -2.78 -6.23 17.42
C PHE A 199 -1.57 -7.17 17.53
N MET A 200 -1.43 -7.87 18.65
CA MET A 200 -0.32 -8.80 18.92
C MET A 200 -0.09 -9.85 17.82
N PRO A 201 -1.13 -10.48 17.22
CA PRO A 201 -0.91 -11.43 16.13
C PRO A 201 -0.12 -10.86 14.95
N HIS A 202 -0.35 -9.60 14.56
CA HIS A 202 0.46 -8.94 13.52
C HIS A 202 1.91 -8.74 13.96
N VAL A 203 2.13 -8.38 15.22
CA VAL A 203 3.49 -8.20 15.77
C VAL A 203 4.26 -9.52 15.77
N LEU A 204 3.61 -10.61 16.19
CA LEU A 204 4.20 -11.95 16.14
C LEU A 204 4.46 -12.41 14.71
N TRP A 205 3.54 -12.10 13.79
CA TRP A 205 3.75 -12.37 12.36
C TRP A 205 4.98 -11.63 11.84
N GLN A 206 5.13 -10.34 12.15
CA GLN A 206 6.32 -9.58 11.74
C GLN A 206 7.60 -10.19 12.32
N PHE A 207 7.60 -10.57 13.59
CA PHE A 207 8.74 -11.22 14.23
C PHE A 207 9.12 -12.53 13.54
N ASN A 208 8.12 -13.37 13.24
CA ASN A 208 8.31 -14.67 12.59
C ASN A 208 8.72 -14.58 11.11
N HIS A 209 8.74 -13.38 10.51
CA HIS A 209 9.13 -13.15 9.12
C HIS A 209 10.31 -12.17 8.98
N ASP A 210 11.02 -11.84 10.07
CA ASP A 210 12.12 -10.87 10.10
C ASP A 210 11.74 -9.43 9.72
N PHE A 211 10.55 -9.02 10.14
CA PHE A 211 10.02 -7.66 10.01
C PHE A 211 10.02 -7.10 8.58
N PRO A 212 9.45 -7.82 7.58
CA PRO A 212 9.51 -7.44 6.19
C PRO A 212 9.01 -6.01 5.95
N SER A 213 7.88 -5.62 6.58
CA SER A 213 7.33 -4.28 6.37
C SER A 213 8.15 -3.19 7.03
N LEU A 214 8.79 -3.45 8.18
CA LEU A 214 9.66 -2.45 8.80
C LEU A 214 10.92 -2.22 7.97
N LYS A 215 11.56 -3.30 7.51
CA LYS A 215 12.71 -3.21 6.59
C LYS A 215 12.34 -2.43 5.33
N TYR A 216 11.21 -2.79 4.72
CA TYR A 216 10.72 -2.10 3.53
C TYR A 216 10.47 -0.60 3.78
N HIS A 217 9.70 -0.21 4.81
CA HIS A 217 9.34 1.20 5.03
C HIS A 217 10.47 2.06 5.62
N LEU A 218 11.43 1.49 6.35
CA LEU A 218 12.50 2.24 7.01
C LEU A 218 13.82 2.25 6.25
N VAL A 219 14.11 1.19 5.49
CA VAL A 219 15.41 0.99 4.82
C VAL A 219 15.23 1.03 3.31
N ASP A 220 14.48 0.08 2.75
CA ASP A 220 14.47 -0.16 1.30
C ASP A 220 13.71 0.91 0.49
N ARG A 221 12.80 1.64 1.15
CA ARG A 221 12.03 2.72 0.53
C ARG A 221 12.69 4.10 0.67
N SER A 222 13.85 4.18 1.32
CA SER A 222 14.58 5.46 1.40
C SER A 222 15.15 5.81 0.03
N GLU A 223 14.91 7.04 -0.41
CA GLU A 223 15.40 7.56 -1.69
C GLU A 223 16.41 8.67 -1.44
N LYS A 224 17.31 8.90 -2.40
CA LYS A 224 18.17 10.08 -2.35
C LYS A 224 17.28 11.32 -2.34
N TYR A 225 17.51 12.21 -1.38
CA TYR A 225 16.71 13.41 -1.21
C TYR A 225 16.76 14.29 -2.47
N ASP A 226 15.58 14.69 -2.93
CA ASP A 226 15.38 15.68 -3.98
C ASP A 226 14.51 16.83 -3.42
N TRP A 227 14.94 18.07 -3.63
CA TRP A 227 14.21 19.26 -3.18
C TRP A 227 12.76 19.31 -3.67
N SER A 228 12.49 18.77 -4.86
CA SER A 228 11.15 18.68 -5.45
C SER A 228 10.16 17.93 -4.54
N PHE A 229 10.62 16.94 -3.75
CA PHE A 229 9.76 16.20 -2.83
C PHE A 229 9.13 17.13 -1.79
N THR A 230 9.93 18.01 -1.20
CA THR A 230 9.47 18.97 -0.19
C THR A 230 8.65 20.11 -0.81
N ALA A 231 9.04 20.59 -2.00
CA ALA A 231 8.36 21.70 -2.67
C ALA A 231 6.99 21.32 -3.25
N VAL A 232 6.85 20.11 -3.82
CA VAL A 232 5.60 19.63 -4.43
C VAL A 232 4.60 19.18 -3.37
N TYR A 233 5.05 18.73 -2.19
CA TYR A 233 4.19 18.18 -1.16
C TYR A 233 3.01 19.12 -0.78
N PRO A 234 3.20 20.41 -0.43
CA PRO A 234 2.09 21.30 -0.10
C PRO A 234 1.10 21.48 -1.25
N LEU A 235 1.59 21.58 -2.50
CA LEU A 235 0.74 21.68 -3.69
C LEU A 235 -0.10 20.42 -3.87
N GLY A 236 0.51 19.25 -3.65
CA GLY A 236 -0.20 17.98 -3.62
C GLY A 236 -1.30 17.92 -2.57
N GLN A 237 -1.06 18.47 -1.37
CA GLN A 237 -2.10 18.51 -0.33
C GLN A 237 -3.25 19.47 -0.68
N LEU A 238 -2.95 20.62 -1.32
CA LEU A 238 -3.99 21.51 -1.84
C LEU A 238 -4.84 20.82 -2.92
N ALA A 239 -4.20 20.10 -3.84
CA ALA A 239 -4.89 19.35 -4.89
C ALA A 239 -5.78 18.23 -4.33
N MET A 240 -5.27 17.46 -3.36
CA MET A 240 -6.02 16.39 -2.69
C MET A 240 -7.20 16.91 -1.86
N ALA A 241 -7.07 18.11 -1.27
CA ALA A 241 -8.18 18.79 -0.61
C ALA A 241 -9.27 19.25 -1.60
N GLY A 242 -8.89 19.49 -2.84
CA GLY A 242 -9.78 19.95 -3.90
C GLY A 242 -9.03 20.97 -4.77
N PRO A 243 -8.84 20.72 -6.07
CA PRO A 243 -7.93 21.50 -6.92
C PRO A 243 -8.24 23.00 -6.95
N LEU A 244 -9.51 23.40 -6.77
CA LEU A 244 -9.90 24.81 -6.77
C LEU A 244 -10.16 25.39 -5.38
N ILE A 245 -10.53 24.54 -4.41
CA ILE A 245 -10.99 24.99 -3.07
C ILE A 245 -10.00 24.69 -1.94
N GLY A 246 -8.97 23.88 -2.18
CA GLY A 246 -8.08 23.35 -1.16
C GLY A 246 -7.45 24.43 -0.30
N TRP A 247 -6.95 25.50 -0.92
CA TRP A 247 -6.36 26.64 -0.21
C TRP A 247 -7.32 27.28 0.80
N PHE A 248 -8.61 27.39 0.45
CA PHE A 248 -9.62 27.96 1.34
C PHE A 248 -10.00 26.99 2.45
N LEU A 249 -10.00 25.67 2.19
CA LEU A 249 -10.22 24.66 3.22
C LEU A 249 -9.13 24.74 4.30
N PHE A 250 -7.85 24.80 3.90
CA PHE A 250 -6.75 24.98 4.87
C PHE A 250 -6.84 26.32 5.61
N TYR A 251 -7.15 27.41 4.90
CA TYR A 251 -7.36 28.73 5.52
C TYR A 251 -8.49 28.71 6.56
N ALA A 252 -9.64 28.13 6.22
CA ALA A 252 -10.80 28.04 7.11
C ALA A 252 -10.48 27.17 8.33
N ALA A 253 -9.83 26.03 8.14
CA ALA A 253 -9.38 25.17 9.24
C ALA A 253 -8.42 25.90 10.18
N ALA A 254 -7.49 26.72 9.65
CA ALA A 254 -6.55 27.51 10.45
C ALA A 254 -7.24 28.63 11.27
N LYS A 255 -8.46 29.04 10.92
CA LYS A 255 -9.24 30.05 11.66
C LYS A 255 -10.08 29.46 12.79
N VAL A 256 -10.15 28.14 12.92
CA VAL A 256 -10.91 27.48 13.98
C VAL A 256 -10.36 27.85 15.35
N ARG A 257 -11.24 28.14 16.30
CA ARG A 257 -10.90 28.39 17.70
C ARG A 257 -11.30 27.19 18.54
N THR A 258 -10.37 26.66 19.33
CA THR A 258 -10.64 25.51 20.21
C THR A 258 -11.61 25.87 21.34
N LYS A 259 -11.55 27.10 21.87
CA LYS A 259 -12.40 27.60 22.98
C LYS A 259 -12.51 26.62 24.17
N GLY A 260 -11.43 25.89 24.46
CA GLY A 260 -11.40 24.88 25.54
C GLY A 260 -12.04 23.53 25.18
N ASP A 261 -12.62 23.37 24.00
CA ASP A 261 -13.13 22.08 23.51
C ASP A 261 -11.96 21.14 23.19
N ILE A 262 -11.85 20.07 23.97
CA ILE A 262 -10.79 19.07 23.85
C ILE A 262 -10.88 18.26 22.54
N PHE A 263 -12.09 18.07 22.00
CA PHE A 263 -12.26 17.40 20.72
C PHE A 263 -11.70 18.25 19.59
N ILE A 264 -12.07 19.55 19.54
CA ILE A 264 -11.54 20.47 18.53
C ILE A 264 -10.02 20.54 18.62
N ARG A 265 -9.46 20.63 19.83
CA ARG A 265 -7.99 20.57 20.03
C ARG A 265 -7.40 19.27 19.47
N THR A 266 -8.05 18.13 19.71
CA THR A 266 -7.62 16.83 19.18
C THR A 266 -7.62 16.82 17.66
N LEU A 267 -8.65 17.37 17.03
CA LEU A 267 -8.72 17.50 15.57
C LEU A 267 -7.59 18.39 15.02
N VAL A 268 -7.30 19.54 15.67
CA VAL A 268 -6.21 20.43 15.27
C VAL A 268 -4.86 19.72 15.35
N VAL A 269 -4.56 19.07 16.48
CA VAL A 269 -3.28 18.38 16.69
C VAL A 269 -3.11 17.22 15.71
N ASN A 270 -4.17 16.45 15.43
CA ASN A 270 -4.12 15.38 14.44
C ASN A 270 -3.93 15.92 13.01
N CYS A 271 -4.67 16.97 12.63
CA CYS A 271 -4.57 17.58 11.31
C CYS A 271 -3.16 18.13 11.07
N VAL A 272 -2.70 19.02 11.95
CA VAL A 272 -1.39 19.67 11.82
C VAL A 272 -0.25 18.66 12.01
N GLY A 273 -0.33 17.81 13.03
CA GLY A 273 0.70 16.83 13.35
C GLY A 273 0.90 15.81 12.24
N THR A 274 -0.17 15.35 11.59
CA THR A 274 -0.06 14.40 10.47
C THR A 274 0.56 15.07 9.24
N PHE A 275 0.09 16.24 8.82
CA PHE A 275 0.70 16.95 7.69
C PHE A 275 2.17 17.30 7.96
N LEU A 276 2.51 17.72 9.19
CA LEU A 276 3.88 18.01 9.58
C LEU A 276 4.76 16.75 9.58
N PHE A 277 4.28 15.63 10.12
CA PHE A 277 5.00 14.36 10.11
C PHE A 277 5.38 13.95 8.68
N PHE A 278 4.43 14.01 7.74
CA PHE A 278 4.70 13.65 6.36
C PHE A 278 5.55 14.68 5.63
N TRP A 279 5.39 15.97 5.92
CA TRP A 279 6.28 17.00 5.39
C TRP A 279 7.73 16.76 5.82
N ILE A 280 7.97 16.39 7.08
CA ILE A 280 9.31 16.01 7.56
C ILE A 280 9.82 14.75 6.86
N ASN A 281 8.96 13.77 6.56
CA ASN A 281 9.39 12.59 5.82
C ASN A 281 9.79 12.86 4.36
N THR A 282 9.41 14.02 3.77
CA THR A 282 9.88 14.40 2.42
C THR A 282 11.40 14.54 2.35
N PHE A 283 12.07 14.81 3.48
CA PHE A 283 13.54 14.87 3.55
C PHE A 283 14.21 13.49 3.42
N LYS A 284 13.45 12.40 3.55
CA LYS A 284 13.95 11.01 3.46
C LYS A 284 13.53 10.30 2.16
N GLY A 285 12.64 10.89 1.38
CA GLY A 285 12.15 10.31 0.14
C GLY A 285 10.80 10.90 -0.27
N ASN A 286 10.31 10.49 -1.44
CA ASN A 286 9.05 10.98 -1.95
C ASN A 286 7.85 10.48 -1.12
N VAL A 287 7.05 11.41 -0.60
CA VAL A 287 5.81 11.11 0.13
C VAL A 287 4.64 11.20 -0.83
N GLN A 288 3.97 10.08 -1.07
CA GLN A 288 2.80 10.07 -1.94
C GLN A 288 1.68 10.92 -1.31
N MET A 289 1.04 11.73 -2.15
CA MET A 289 0.10 12.77 -1.73
C MET A 289 -1.07 12.23 -0.88
N HIS A 290 -1.41 10.96 -1.07
CA HIS A 290 -2.56 10.32 -0.43
C HIS A 290 -2.26 9.71 0.95
N TRP A 291 -1.00 9.54 1.36
CA TRP A 291 -0.66 8.96 2.67
C TRP A 291 -1.20 9.77 3.85
N THR A 292 -1.48 11.05 3.62
CA THR A 292 -2.05 12.01 4.57
C THR A 292 -3.57 11.91 4.71
N LEU A 293 -4.24 10.88 4.14
CA LEU A 293 -5.70 10.70 4.19
C LEU A 293 -6.29 10.91 5.59
N VAL A 294 -5.64 10.39 6.63
CA VAL A 294 -6.10 10.52 8.02
C VAL A 294 -6.10 11.96 8.54
N ALA A 295 -5.38 12.89 7.90
CA ALA A 295 -5.40 14.33 8.18
C ALA A 295 -6.58 15.05 7.52
N TYR A 296 -7.14 14.51 6.43
CA TYR A 296 -8.32 15.10 5.78
C TYR A 296 -9.61 14.88 6.57
N VAL A 297 -9.65 13.83 7.40
CA VAL A 297 -10.76 13.56 8.35
C VAL A 297 -10.92 14.69 9.39
N PRO A 298 -9.90 15.10 10.14
CA PRO A 298 -9.99 16.29 10.99
C PRO A 298 -10.09 17.58 10.16
N LEU A 299 -9.45 17.69 8.99
CA LEU A 299 -9.55 18.89 8.16
C LEU A 299 -11.01 19.25 7.82
N ILE A 300 -11.81 18.30 7.29
CA ILE A 300 -13.22 18.56 6.97
C ILE A 300 -14.01 19.01 8.20
N MET A 301 -13.75 18.38 9.36
CA MET A 301 -14.43 18.72 10.60
C MET A 301 -14.05 20.13 11.07
N LEU A 302 -12.77 20.48 11.06
CA LEU A 302 -12.28 21.81 11.43
C LEU A 302 -12.83 22.90 10.52
N VAL A 303 -12.85 22.67 9.20
CA VAL A 303 -13.45 23.60 8.23
C VAL A 303 -14.91 23.87 8.59
N LEU A 304 -15.72 22.83 8.76
CA LEU A 304 -17.15 22.98 8.99
C LEU A 304 -17.48 23.59 10.35
N ILE A 305 -16.66 23.30 11.37
CA ILE A 305 -16.76 23.97 12.68
C ILE A 305 -16.38 25.44 12.54
N SER A 306 -15.34 25.78 11.78
CA SER A 306 -14.90 27.17 11.58
C SER A 306 -15.98 28.04 10.93
N PHE A 307 -16.73 27.49 9.96
CA PHE A 307 -17.86 28.13 9.31
C PHE A 307 -19.00 28.47 10.29
N LYS A 308 -19.16 27.67 11.34
CA LYS A 308 -20.14 27.93 12.40
C LYS A 308 -19.65 28.97 13.40
N GLN A 309 -18.34 29.02 13.65
CA GLN A 309 -17.75 29.98 14.59
C GLN A 309 -17.62 31.41 14.03
N SER A 310 -17.39 31.58 12.73
CA SER A 310 -17.01 32.88 12.13
C SER A 310 -18.13 33.59 11.35
N ALA A 311 -19.37 33.11 11.45
CA ALA A 311 -20.45 33.34 10.48
C ALA A 311 -20.11 32.77 9.08
N TYR A 312 -21.09 32.12 8.45
CA TYR A 312 -20.92 31.26 7.26
C TYR A 312 -19.95 31.79 6.18
N PRO A 313 -19.27 30.88 5.44
CA PRO A 313 -18.30 31.26 4.43
C PRO A 313 -18.93 32.12 3.32
N PRO A 314 -18.10 32.91 2.61
CA PRO A 314 -18.58 33.87 1.62
C PRO A 314 -19.34 33.18 0.47
N LYS A 315 -20.31 33.88 -0.14
CA LYS A 315 -21.16 33.34 -1.20
C LYS A 315 -20.38 32.81 -2.41
N TRP A 316 -19.23 33.41 -2.73
CA TRP A 316 -18.37 32.96 -3.83
C TRP A 316 -17.82 31.55 -3.58
N PHE A 317 -17.54 31.19 -2.31
CA PHE A 317 -16.97 29.90 -1.96
C PHE A 317 -17.92 28.76 -2.35
N PHE A 318 -19.22 28.92 -2.08
CA PHE A 318 -20.21 27.92 -2.48
C PHE A 318 -20.21 27.69 -4.00
N ARG A 319 -20.14 28.77 -4.80
CA ARG A 319 -20.08 28.66 -6.27
C ARG A 319 -18.80 27.95 -6.72
N LEU A 320 -17.66 28.30 -6.11
CA LEU A 320 -16.38 27.65 -6.42
C LEU A 320 -16.40 26.17 -6.04
N THR A 321 -17.03 25.80 -4.92
CA THR A 321 -17.23 24.40 -4.53
C THR A 321 -18.06 23.64 -5.57
N LEU A 322 -19.13 24.24 -6.12
CA LEU A 322 -19.90 23.60 -7.19
C LEU A 322 -19.05 23.36 -8.44
N VAL A 323 -18.25 24.34 -8.87
CA VAL A 323 -17.33 24.20 -10.01
C VAL A 323 -16.28 23.12 -9.75
N ASN A 324 -15.71 23.10 -8.55
CA ASN A 324 -14.75 22.08 -8.12
C ASN A 324 -15.35 20.67 -8.13
N THR A 325 -16.54 20.50 -7.55
CA THR A 325 -17.24 19.22 -7.56
C THR A 325 -17.60 18.80 -8.99
N ALA A 326 -18.05 19.73 -9.84
CA ALA A 326 -18.33 19.44 -11.24
C ALA A 326 -17.07 19.00 -12.00
N LEU A 327 -15.91 19.61 -11.74
CA LEU A 327 -14.62 19.19 -12.29
C LEU A 327 -14.26 17.77 -11.86
N ILE A 328 -14.40 17.44 -10.56
CA ILE A 328 -14.14 16.10 -10.05
C ILE A 328 -15.10 15.08 -10.70
N LEU A 329 -16.40 15.39 -10.78
CA LEU A 329 -17.39 14.54 -11.42
C LEU A 329 -17.12 14.37 -12.93
N PHE A 330 -16.63 15.40 -13.61
CA PHE A 330 -16.21 15.32 -15.01
C PHE A 330 -15.03 14.36 -15.17
N VAL A 331 -14.00 14.44 -14.33
CA VAL A 331 -12.87 13.49 -14.36
C VAL A 331 -13.34 12.06 -14.10
N ARG A 332 -14.23 11.86 -13.11
CA ARG A 332 -14.83 10.56 -12.82
C ARG A 332 -15.62 10.00 -14.00
N PHE A 333 -16.45 10.84 -14.62
CA PHE A 333 -17.19 10.48 -15.82
C PHE A 333 -16.24 10.11 -16.97
N ALA A 334 -15.23 10.93 -17.23
CA ALA A 334 -14.22 10.68 -18.26
C ALA A 334 -13.45 9.36 -18.04
N LEU A 335 -13.22 8.98 -16.77
CA LEU A 335 -12.67 7.67 -16.41
C LEU A 335 -13.66 6.53 -16.75
N MET A 336 -14.95 6.67 -16.40
CA MET A 336 -15.95 5.62 -16.67
C MET A 336 -16.17 5.38 -18.16
N VAL A 337 -16.19 6.43 -18.97
CA VAL A 337 -16.41 6.34 -20.42
C VAL A 337 -15.12 6.23 -21.24
N GLN A 338 -13.98 6.07 -20.56
CA GLN A 338 -12.67 5.82 -21.18
C GLN A 338 -12.28 6.89 -22.22
N LEU A 339 -12.34 8.18 -21.85
CA LEU A 339 -11.92 9.23 -22.78
C LEU A 339 -10.42 9.12 -23.09
N PRO A 340 -9.98 9.23 -24.37
CA PRO A 340 -8.60 8.95 -24.78
C PRO A 340 -7.53 9.75 -24.03
N PHE A 341 -7.83 10.99 -23.63
CA PHE A 341 -6.87 11.82 -22.91
C PHE A 341 -6.65 11.34 -21.47
N VAL A 342 -7.66 10.73 -20.84
CA VAL A 342 -7.57 10.19 -19.47
C VAL A 342 -6.81 8.87 -19.46
N MET A 343 -7.08 8.00 -20.45
CA MET A 343 -6.43 6.70 -20.58
C MET A 343 -4.92 6.79 -20.77
N LYS A 344 -4.44 7.91 -21.35
CA LYS A 344 -3.01 8.18 -21.56
C LYS A 344 -2.30 8.78 -20.34
N VAL A 345 -3.05 9.15 -19.29
CA VAL A 345 -2.44 9.60 -18.03
C VAL A 345 -1.96 8.35 -17.31
N GLY A 346 -0.64 8.23 -17.08
CA GLY A 346 -0.03 6.97 -16.60
C GLY A 346 -0.64 6.40 -15.32
N GLN A 347 -1.15 7.23 -14.39
CA GLN A 347 -1.84 6.73 -13.19
C GLN A 347 -3.20 6.08 -13.48
N PHE A 348 -3.86 6.46 -14.58
CA PHE A 348 -5.16 5.95 -14.97
C PHE A 348 -5.08 4.82 -16.01
N GLU A 349 -3.97 4.72 -16.75
CA GLU A 349 -3.72 3.64 -17.71
C GLU A 349 -3.91 2.25 -17.08
N SER A 350 -3.55 2.11 -15.80
CA SER A 350 -3.71 0.85 -15.06
C SER A 350 -5.16 0.35 -14.95
N TYR A 351 -6.18 1.16 -15.25
CA TYR A 351 -7.60 0.80 -15.16
C TYR A 351 -8.20 0.27 -16.47
N TYR A 352 -7.40 0.06 -17.52
CA TYR A 352 -7.93 -0.29 -18.84
C TYR A 352 -7.14 -1.39 -19.57
N GLY A 353 -7.86 -2.29 -20.23
CA GLY A 353 -7.32 -3.27 -21.19
C GLY A 353 -6.81 -4.58 -20.59
N PHE A 354 -6.83 -4.75 -19.27
CA PHE A 354 -6.29 -5.92 -18.58
C PHE A 354 -7.22 -7.14 -18.64
N ARG A 355 -8.54 -6.96 -18.79
CA ARG A 355 -9.45 -8.08 -19.01
C ARG A 355 -9.17 -8.77 -20.35
N GLU A 356 -9.05 -7.98 -21.41
CA GLU A 356 -8.75 -8.50 -22.75
C GLU A 356 -7.30 -8.98 -22.86
N TRP A 357 -6.34 -8.26 -22.28
CA TRP A 357 -4.96 -8.75 -22.17
C TRP A 357 -4.90 -10.11 -21.46
N THR A 358 -5.64 -10.28 -20.36
CA THR A 358 -5.68 -11.57 -19.66
C THR A 358 -6.27 -12.67 -20.54
N LYS A 359 -7.35 -12.41 -21.28
CA LYS A 359 -7.91 -13.39 -22.24
C LYS A 359 -6.89 -13.75 -23.33
N GLN A 360 -6.16 -12.78 -23.85
CA GLN A 360 -5.13 -12.98 -24.88
C GLN A 360 -3.96 -13.81 -24.36
N VAL A 361 -3.47 -13.53 -23.15
CA VAL A 361 -2.42 -14.35 -22.52
C VAL A 361 -2.96 -15.74 -22.20
N HIS A 362 -4.18 -15.83 -21.66
CA HIS A 362 -4.82 -17.09 -21.27
C HIS A 362 -5.05 -18.03 -22.47
N SER A 363 -5.37 -17.50 -23.65
CA SER A 363 -5.53 -18.32 -24.86
C SER A 363 -4.23 -18.95 -25.35
N ILE A 364 -3.08 -18.37 -24.99
CA ILE A 364 -1.74 -18.91 -25.30
C ILE A 364 -1.30 -19.90 -24.23
N VAL A 365 -1.45 -19.54 -22.94
CA VAL A 365 -0.90 -20.33 -21.84
C VAL A 365 -1.80 -21.51 -21.43
N GLY A 366 -3.11 -21.39 -21.64
CA GLY A 366 -4.11 -22.35 -21.20
C GLY A 366 -4.02 -22.60 -19.69
N ASP A 367 -3.85 -23.86 -19.30
CA ASP A 367 -3.75 -24.29 -17.90
C ASP A 367 -2.34 -24.22 -17.30
N ASN A 368 -1.34 -23.76 -18.06
CA ASN A 368 0.02 -23.64 -17.57
C ASN A 368 0.20 -22.37 -16.70
N TYR A 369 1.35 -22.27 -16.02
CA TYR A 369 1.71 -21.07 -15.27
C TYR A 369 2.21 -19.96 -16.19
N VAL A 370 2.07 -18.71 -15.76
CA VAL A 370 2.69 -17.54 -16.37
C VAL A 370 3.68 -16.95 -15.38
N ILE A 371 4.91 -16.72 -15.83
CA ILE A 371 5.92 -16.03 -15.03
C ILE A 371 6.17 -14.68 -15.69
N ILE A 372 5.88 -13.60 -14.98
CA ILE A 372 6.10 -12.23 -15.46
C ILE A 372 7.32 -11.67 -14.75
N ARG A 373 8.27 -11.18 -15.53
CA ARG A 373 9.52 -10.59 -15.04
C ARG A 373 9.27 -9.20 -14.46
N ASP A 374 9.60 -9.04 -13.18
CA ASP A 374 9.47 -7.81 -12.40
C ASP A 374 8.04 -7.23 -12.37
N GLY A 375 7.68 -6.59 -11.27
CA GLY A 375 6.38 -5.93 -11.13
C GLY A 375 5.25 -6.88 -10.73
N PHE A 376 4.76 -6.70 -9.51
CA PHE A 376 3.68 -7.53 -8.93
C PHE A 376 2.30 -7.24 -9.54
N GLN A 377 2.13 -6.08 -10.21
CA GLN A 377 0.82 -5.59 -10.65
C GLN A 377 0.22 -6.46 -11.76
N ASP A 378 0.96 -6.73 -12.82
CA ASP A 378 0.48 -7.47 -13.98
C ASP A 378 0.19 -8.95 -13.69
N PRO A 379 1.05 -9.73 -12.98
CA PRO A 379 0.70 -11.09 -12.58
C PRO A 379 -0.51 -11.11 -11.64
N SER A 380 -0.68 -10.10 -10.80
CA SER A 380 -1.86 -9.99 -9.94
C SER A 380 -3.14 -9.73 -10.73
N LYS A 381 -3.08 -8.85 -11.75
CA LYS A 381 -4.22 -8.61 -12.65
C LYS A 381 -4.57 -9.85 -13.46
N TYR A 382 -3.58 -10.57 -13.97
CA TYR A 382 -3.80 -11.85 -14.63
C TYR A 382 -4.50 -12.83 -13.69
N ASN A 383 -4.01 -13.00 -12.47
CA ASN A 383 -4.60 -13.88 -11.46
C ASN A 383 -6.07 -13.52 -11.17
N TYR A 384 -6.37 -12.23 -11.00
CA TYR A 384 -7.75 -11.78 -10.79
C TYR A 384 -8.66 -12.08 -12.00
N TYR A 385 -8.26 -11.65 -13.19
CA TYR A 385 -9.12 -11.74 -14.38
C TYR A 385 -9.24 -13.16 -14.95
N SER A 386 -8.25 -14.02 -14.70
CA SER A 386 -8.34 -15.46 -14.97
C SER A 386 -8.99 -16.25 -13.82
N ASN A 387 -9.29 -15.57 -12.70
CA ASN A 387 -9.71 -16.17 -11.44
C ASN A 387 -8.86 -17.39 -11.05
N SER A 388 -7.54 -17.23 -11.14
CA SER A 388 -6.55 -18.27 -10.87
C SER A 388 -5.40 -17.75 -10.01
N LEU A 389 -4.52 -18.65 -9.59
CA LEU A 389 -3.25 -18.33 -8.92
C LEU A 389 -2.07 -18.87 -9.74
N LYS A 390 -2.21 -18.83 -11.08
CA LYS A 390 -1.24 -19.38 -12.03
C LYS A 390 -0.25 -18.36 -12.58
N ALA A 391 -0.38 -17.08 -12.25
CA ALA A 391 0.63 -16.07 -12.55
C ALA A 391 1.52 -15.76 -11.34
N PHE A 392 2.82 -15.67 -11.60
CA PHE A 392 3.88 -15.42 -10.63
C PHE A 392 4.72 -14.19 -11.04
N SER A 393 5.00 -13.30 -10.08
CA SER A 393 5.98 -12.21 -10.26
C SER A 393 7.37 -12.76 -10.00
N TYR A 394 8.19 -12.88 -11.05
CA TYR A 394 9.60 -13.18 -10.88
C TYR A 394 10.37 -11.89 -10.61
N ASP A 395 10.63 -11.62 -9.33
CA ASP A 395 11.30 -10.41 -8.88
C ASP A 395 12.82 -10.61 -9.04
N THR A 396 13.35 -10.03 -10.11
CA THR A 396 14.78 -10.15 -10.41
C THR A 396 15.60 -9.37 -9.39
N ARG A 397 16.91 -9.64 -9.36
CA ARG A 397 17.87 -8.87 -8.57
C ARG A 397 17.89 -7.36 -8.86
N TYR A 398 17.31 -6.92 -9.97
CA TYR A 398 17.20 -5.51 -10.34
C TYR A 398 15.94 -4.86 -9.78
N TYR A 399 14.98 -5.67 -9.32
CA TYR A 399 13.71 -5.21 -8.78
C TYR A 399 13.67 -5.34 -7.26
N ARG A 400 12.60 -4.82 -6.65
CA ARG A 400 12.36 -4.92 -5.22
C ARG A 400 11.67 -6.24 -4.89
N LYS A 401 11.83 -6.70 -3.64
CA LYS A 401 10.98 -7.77 -3.10
C LYS A 401 9.52 -7.32 -3.03
N THR A 402 8.63 -8.30 -3.10
CA THR A 402 7.19 -8.20 -2.98
C THR A 402 6.67 -9.38 -2.16
N GLN A 403 5.34 -9.48 -2.01
CA GLN A 403 4.70 -10.61 -1.34
C GLN A 403 4.81 -11.90 -2.16
N TYR A 404 5.11 -11.82 -3.47
CA TYR A 404 5.40 -13.01 -4.27
C TYR A 404 6.64 -13.75 -3.80
N ASP A 405 7.59 -13.06 -3.13
CA ASP A 405 8.73 -13.69 -2.44
C ASP A 405 8.35 -14.48 -1.19
N MET A 406 7.08 -14.45 -0.76
CA MET A 406 6.62 -15.11 0.46
C MET A 406 5.54 -16.16 0.21
N TRP A 407 4.73 -15.99 -0.85
CA TRP A 407 3.62 -16.91 -1.14
C TRP A 407 4.06 -18.27 -1.69
N PRO A 408 3.25 -19.32 -1.49
CA PRO A 408 3.53 -20.67 -2.00
C PRO A 408 3.26 -20.84 -3.51
N ILE A 409 3.12 -19.73 -4.26
CA ILE A 409 2.91 -19.77 -5.71
C ILE A 409 4.15 -20.32 -6.40
N GLU A 410 5.34 -19.88 -5.98
CA GLU A 410 6.61 -20.40 -6.48
C GLU A 410 6.71 -21.92 -6.28
N ASP A 411 6.43 -22.40 -5.06
CA ASP A 411 6.47 -23.83 -4.73
C ASP A 411 5.55 -24.65 -5.64
N SER A 412 4.37 -24.10 -5.94
CA SER A 412 3.33 -24.75 -6.74
C SER A 412 3.68 -24.85 -8.23
N MET A 413 4.57 -24.00 -8.74
CA MET A 413 4.97 -23.98 -10.15
C MET A 413 6.28 -24.74 -10.42
N GLN A 414 7.03 -25.13 -9.38
CA GLN A 414 8.27 -25.91 -9.52
C GLN A 414 8.03 -27.14 -10.39
N HIS A 415 8.98 -27.40 -11.29
CA HIS A 415 8.99 -28.52 -12.23
C HIS A 415 7.84 -28.59 -13.24
N LYS A 416 7.03 -27.53 -13.35
CA LYS A 416 5.96 -27.44 -14.34
C LYS A 416 6.38 -26.62 -15.53
N LYS A 417 5.60 -26.75 -16.60
CA LYS A 417 5.71 -25.89 -17.78
C LYS A 417 5.07 -24.52 -17.47
N ALA A 418 5.74 -23.45 -17.88
CA ALA A 418 5.23 -22.08 -17.75
C ALA A 418 5.60 -21.23 -18.96
N LEU A 419 4.79 -20.22 -19.23
CA LEU A 419 5.11 -19.15 -20.17
C LEU A 419 5.84 -18.03 -19.41
N TYR A 420 7.08 -17.77 -19.78
CA TYR A 420 7.83 -16.62 -19.30
C TYR A 420 7.49 -15.39 -20.15
N MET A 421 7.28 -14.25 -19.50
CA MET A 421 6.94 -12.97 -20.13
C MET A 421 7.81 -11.84 -19.58
N SER A 422 8.32 -11.00 -20.47
CA SER A 422 9.17 -9.85 -20.16
C SER A 422 8.84 -8.67 -21.08
N GLU A 423 9.05 -7.44 -20.61
CA GLU A 423 8.95 -6.25 -21.46
C GLU A 423 10.16 -6.08 -22.38
N TYR A 424 11.24 -6.83 -22.12
CA TYR A 424 12.50 -6.77 -22.86
C TYR A 424 12.76 -8.10 -23.55
N ASN A 425 13.39 -8.03 -24.73
CA ASN A 425 13.89 -9.22 -25.39
C ASN A 425 15.04 -9.81 -24.56
N GLU A 426 14.92 -11.06 -24.17
CA GLU A 426 15.94 -11.81 -23.45
C GLU A 426 16.42 -12.97 -24.32
N PRO A 427 17.52 -12.78 -25.09
CA PRO A 427 18.05 -13.80 -25.99
C PRO A 427 18.28 -15.14 -25.28
N GLY A 428 17.74 -16.22 -25.85
CA GLY A 428 17.83 -17.56 -25.28
C GLY A 428 16.76 -17.89 -24.23
N CYS A 429 15.94 -16.93 -23.82
CA CYS A 429 14.75 -17.14 -22.99
C CYS A 429 13.46 -16.86 -23.77
N THR A 430 13.35 -15.66 -24.34
CA THR A 430 12.18 -15.25 -25.12
C THR A 430 12.38 -15.57 -26.60
N THR A 431 11.41 -16.23 -27.21
CA THR A 431 11.43 -16.70 -28.60
C THR A 431 10.34 -16.10 -29.46
N ASP A 432 9.30 -15.54 -28.84
CA ASP A 432 8.16 -14.95 -29.51
C ASP A 432 7.80 -13.60 -28.86
N SER A 433 6.81 -12.90 -29.38
CA SER A 433 6.28 -11.68 -28.78
C SER A 433 4.78 -11.54 -28.96
N LEU A 434 4.15 -10.97 -27.94
CA LEU A 434 2.75 -10.62 -27.89
C LEU A 434 2.61 -9.09 -27.88
N VAL A 435 1.76 -8.55 -28.74
CA VAL A 435 1.36 -7.14 -28.63
C VAL A 435 0.00 -7.08 -27.96
N ALA A 436 -0.04 -6.49 -26.77
CA ALA A 436 -1.25 -6.26 -26.00
C ALA A 436 -1.98 -5.00 -26.50
N LEU A 437 -3.17 -4.76 -25.95
CA LEU A 437 -3.89 -3.50 -26.16
C LEU A 437 -3.01 -2.28 -25.83
N TYR A 438 -3.25 -1.18 -26.56
CA TYR A 438 -2.46 0.05 -26.52
C TYR A 438 -1.00 -0.06 -26.96
N GLY A 439 -0.61 -1.18 -27.59
CA GLY A 439 0.71 -1.34 -28.21
C GLY A 439 1.81 -1.78 -27.26
N ARG A 440 1.49 -2.16 -26.01
CA ARG A 440 2.45 -2.73 -25.06
C ARG A 440 2.92 -4.09 -25.57
N LYS A 441 4.21 -4.21 -25.88
CA LYS A 441 4.81 -5.43 -26.40
C LYS A 441 5.43 -6.24 -25.27
N TRP A 442 5.09 -7.52 -25.22
CA TRP A 442 5.66 -8.52 -24.33
C TRP A 442 6.48 -9.51 -25.15
N TYR A 443 7.69 -9.81 -24.71
CA TYR A 443 8.50 -10.91 -25.21
C TYR A 443 8.19 -12.15 -24.40
N THR A 444 7.98 -13.27 -25.08
CA THR A 444 7.50 -14.50 -24.44
C THR A 444 8.36 -15.71 -24.79
N GLY A 445 8.41 -16.69 -23.91
CA GLY A 445 9.15 -17.93 -24.13
C GLY A 445 8.67 -19.05 -23.20
N TRP A 446 8.65 -20.29 -23.69
CA TRP A 446 8.22 -21.43 -22.90
C TRP A 446 9.36 -22.01 -22.08
N VAL A 447 9.13 -22.15 -20.77
CA VAL A 447 10.01 -22.86 -19.84
C VAL A 447 9.37 -24.19 -19.48
N ASN A 448 9.91 -25.30 -19.99
CA ASN A 448 9.28 -26.62 -19.83
C ASN A 448 9.44 -27.23 -18.42
N ASN A 449 10.43 -26.79 -17.67
CA ASN A 449 10.73 -27.25 -16.31
C ASN A 449 11.16 -26.04 -15.48
N VAL A 450 10.20 -25.36 -14.87
CA VAL A 450 10.44 -24.17 -14.04
C VAL A 450 11.23 -24.57 -12.79
N GLN A 451 12.33 -23.87 -12.57
CA GLN A 451 13.15 -24.00 -11.36
C GLN A 451 13.65 -22.63 -10.96
N THR A 452 12.93 -21.99 -10.03
CA THR A 452 13.27 -20.67 -9.49
C THR A 452 13.54 -20.81 -8.00
N PHE A 453 14.35 -19.90 -7.46
CA PHE A 453 14.72 -19.89 -6.05
C PHE A 453 14.55 -18.49 -5.47
N GLN A 454 13.44 -17.83 -5.79
CA GLN A 454 13.14 -16.48 -5.33
C GLN A 454 12.95 -16.42 -3.81
N LYS A 455 12.24 -17.40 -3.24
CA LYS A 455 12.05 -17.59 -1.80
C LYS A 455 13.31 -18.02 -1.04
N ALA A 456 14.39 -18.40 -1.74
CA ALA A 456 15.62 -18.81 -1.07
C ALA A 456 16.29 -17.61 -0.41
N GLU A 457 16.89 -17.83 0.76
CA GLU A 457 17.59 -16.82 1.53
C GLU A 457 19.05 -17.20 1.73
N ILE A 458 19.91 -16.20 1.62
CA ILE A 458 21.35 -16.30 1.83
C ILE A 458 21.71 -15.38 2.98
N SER A 459 22.12 -15.97 4.10
CA SER A 459 22.66 -15.24 5.24
C SER A 459 24.18 -15.15 5.15
N ILE A 460 24.70 -13.94 5.37
CA ILE A 460 26.14 -13.66 5.41
C ILE A 460 26.58 -13.65 6.88
N PHE A 461 27.41 -14.59 7.29
CA PHE A 461 27.89 -14.69 8.68
C PHE A 461 29.16 -13.90 8.92
N SER A 462 30.11 -14.03 8.01
CA SER A 462 31.46 -13.50 8.16
C SER A 462 32.09 -13.32 6.78
N GLY A 463 32.97 -12.33 6.64
CA GLY A 463 33.62 -12.06 5.37
C GLY A 463 34.31 -10.71 5.33
N ALA A 464 35.20 -10.55 4.35
CA ALA A 464 35.83 -9.27 4.10
C ALA A 464 34.80 -8.28 3.55
N THR A 465 34.73 -7.07 4.11
CA THR A 465 33.94 -5.95 3.56
C THR A 465 34.81 -4.96 2.79
N THR A 466 36.12 -5.21 2.74
CA THR A 466 37.09 -4.42 1.99
C THR A 466 38.12 -5.33 1.32
N ALA A 467 38.48 -5.04 0.08
CA ALA A 467 39.48 -5.81 -0.67
C ALA A 467 40.21 -4.94 -1.72
N LYS A 468 41.34 -5.44 -2.23
CA LYS A 468 42.04 -4.83 -3.36
C LYS A 468 41.32 -5.12 -4.69
N PRO A 469 41.47 -4.26 -5.70
CA PRO A 469 41.02 -4.52 -7.06
C PRO A 469 41.39 -5.93 -7.55
N GLY A 470 40.39 -6.67 -8.02
CA GLY A 470 40.59 -8.01 -8.57
C GLY A 470 41.01 -9.10 -7.58
N GLN A 471 41.06 -8.80 -6.27
CA GLN A 471 41.39 -9.78 -5.24
C GLN A 471 40.29 -10.85 -5.14
N THR A 472 40.68 -12.10 -4.91
CA THR A 472 39.73 -13.14 -4.52
C THR A 472 39.49 -13.08 -3.02
N VAL A 473 38.23 -12.94 -2.62
CA VAL A 473 37.80 -12.96 -1.21
C VAL A 473 36.96 -14.20 -0.92
N THR A 474 36.87 -14.53 0.36
CA THR A 474 35.99 -15.60 0.85
C THR A 474 34.93 -14.99 1.77
N MET A 475 33.67 -15.37 1.59
CA MET A 475 32.59 -15.09 2.53
C MET A 475 31.98 -16.41 3.01
N ASP A 476 31.64 -16.45 4.29
CA ASP A 476 30.92 -17.54 4.89
C ASP A 476 29.42 -17.30 4.70
N LEU A 477 28.80 -18.11 3.84
CA LEU A 477 27.40 -18.02 3.48
C LEU A 477 26.64 -19.24 4.00
N LEU A 478 25.40 -19.02 4.44
CA LEU A 478 24.43 -20.06 4.70
C LEU A 478 23.26 -19.89 3.75
N LEU A 479 22.98 -20.95 2.98
CA LEU A 479 21.82 -21.03 2.10
C LEU A 479 20.68 -21.73 2.85
N ALA A 480 19.57 -21.02 3.03
CA ALA A 480 18.37 -21.54 3.69
C ALA A 480 17.11 -21.25 2.85
N THR A 481 16.06 -22.06 3.00
CA THR A 481 14.72 -21.74 2.49
C THR A 481 13.92 -21.15 3.64
N GLY A 482 13.86 -19.82 3.72
CA GLY A 482 13.19 -19.08 4.80
C GLY A 482 13.96 -19.09 6.12
N ARG A 483 14.34 -17.91 6.63
CA ARG A 483 15.08 -17.73 7.88
C ARG A 483 14.43 -18.32 9.15
N LEU A 484 13.13 -18.64 9.12
CA LEU A 484 12.34 -18.92 10.33
C LEU A 484 11.34 -20.09 10.19
N ASP A 485 11.67 -21.13 9.41
CA ASP A 485 11.06 -22.43 9.68
C ASP A 485 11.59 -22.91 11.06
N PRO A 486 10.74 -23.10 12.10
CA PRO A 486 11.20 -23.61 13.40
C PRO A 486 11.82 -25.01 13.31
N PHE A 487 11.65 -25.68 12.18
CA PHE A 487 12.33 -26.94 11.87
C PHE A 487 13.66 -26.78 11.16
N MET A 488 14.09 -25.54 10.82
CA MET A 488 15.21 -25.25 9.91
C MET A 488 15.32 -26.40 8.93
N THR A 489 14.37 -26.50 7.99
CA THR A 489 14.61 -27.43 6.87
C THR A 489 15.81 -26.87 6.12
N ILE A 490 17.01 -27.27 6.57
CA ILE A 490 18.27 -27.20 5.83
C ILE A 490 17.90 -27.79 4.50
N ILE A 491 17.83 -26.94 3.48
CA ILE A 491 17.15 -27.18 2.21
C ILE A 491 17.40 -28.63 1.76
N PRO A 492 16.48 -29.59 1.95
CA PRO A 492 16.82 -30.97 1.66
C PRO A 492 16.96 -31.10 0.15
N LYS A 493 18.22 -31.17 -0.34
CA LYS A 493 18.58 -31.32 -1.75
C LYS A 493 17.75 -30.41 -2.66
N LEU A 494 18.16 -29.14 -2.80
CA LEU A 494 17.81 -28.38 -4.00
C LEU A 494 18.06 -29.30 -5.20
N HIS A 495 17.00 -29.68 -5.91
CA HIS A 495 17.12 -30.41 -7.17
C HIS A 495 17.59 -29.39 -8.21
N LEU A 496 18.81 -28.87 -8.02
CA LEU A 496 19.39 -27.87 -8.89
C LEU A 496 19.52 -28.48 -10.28
N PRO A 497 19.12 -27.77 -11.34
CA PRO A 497 19.38 -28.25 -12.68
C PRO A 497 20.89 -28.35 -12.90
N PRO A 498 21.42 -29.54 -13.24
CA PRO A 498 22.85 -29.73 -13.45
C PRO A 498 23.38 -28.74 -14.48
N GLY A 499 24.43 -27.99 -14.11
CA GLY A 499 25.08 -27.01 -14.99
C GLY A 499 24.23 -25.78 -15.35
N LYS A 500 23.07 -25.58 -14.72
CA LYS A 500 22.20 -24.42 -14.99
C LYS A 500 21.92 -23.54 -13.77
N ALA A 501 22.42 -23.92 -12.59
CA ALA A 501 22.32 -23.14 -11.36
C ALA A 501 23.65 -22.49 -11.00
N PHE A 502 23.60 -21.24 -10.55
CA PHE A 502 24.77 -20.43 -10.21
C PHE A 502 24.51 -19.61 -8.96
N LEU A 503 25.51 -19.53 -8.09
CA LEU A 503 25.56 -18.57 -7.00
C LEU A 503 26.42 -17.38 -7.45
N GLU A 504 25.84 -16.19 -7.41
CA GLU A 504 26.45 -14.99 -7.96
C GLU A 504 26.60 -13.90 -6.90
N ALA A 505 27.83 -13.40 -6.73
CA ALA A 505 28.10 -12.15 -6.05
C ALA A 505 27.80 -10.99 -7.01
N CYS A 506 26.83 -10.17 -6.61
CA CYS A 506 26.31 -9.04 -7.35
C CYS A 506 26.84 -7.74 -6.73
N PHE A 507 27.75 -7.06 -7.41
CA PHE A 507 28.28 -5.76 -7.00
C PHE A 507 27.57 -4.64 -7.76
N LEU A 508 26.75 -3.87 -7.05
CA LEU A 508 26.04 -2.73 -7.61
C LEU A 508 26.80 -1.43 -7.30
N GLN A 509 26.97 -0.58 -8.32
CA GLN A 509 27.54 0.75 -8.18
C GLN A 509 26.89 1.69 -9.19
N ASN A 510 26.16 2.70 -8.73
CA ASN A 510 25.49 3.70 -9.59
C ASN A 510 24.61 3.09 -10.70
N GLY A 511 23.97 1.94 -10.44
CA GLY A 511 23.15 1.22 -11.41
C GLY A 511 23.91 0.21 -12.28
N ASP A 512 25.24 0.23 -12.29
CA ASP A 512 26.06 -0.79 -12.95
C ASP A 512 26.15 -2.04 -12.06
N LEU A 513 25.90 -3.21 -12.65
CA LEU A 513 26.05 -4.50 -11.98
C LEU A 513 27.28 -5.25 -12.51
N LYS A 514 28.15 -5.68 -11.59
CA LYS A 514 29.24 -6.61 -11.87
C LYS A 514 28.98 -7.93 -11.15
N LEU A 515 29.16 -9.03 -11.87
CA LEU A 515 28.87 -10.38 -11.41
C LEU A 515 30.15 -11.18 -11.26
N ALA A 516 30.29 -11.88 -10.15
CA ALA A 516 31.16 -13.04 -10.05
C ALA A 516 30.28 -14.27 -9.86
N SER A 517 30.27 -15.15 -10.86
CA SER A 517 29.40 -16.32 -10.90
C SER A 517 30.17 -17.60 -10.61
N GLN A 518 29.62 -18.45 -9.76
CA GLN A 518 30.13 -19.79 -9.50
C GLN A 518 29.00 -20.80 -9.76
N PRO A 519 29.27 -21.94 -10.42
CA PRO A 519 28.30 -23.02 -10.51
C PRO A 519 27.85 -23.46 -9.11
N LEU A 520 26.55 -23.67 -8.95
CA LEU A 520 25.97 -24.25 -7.75
C LEU A 520 25.58 -25.70 -8.08
N ASP A 521 26.21 -26.67 -7.42
CA ASP A 521 25.91 -28.10 -7.61
C ASP A 521 25.14 -28.68 -6.42
N GLY A 522 24.37 -29.73 -6.66
CA GLY A 522 23.55 -30.39 -5.62
C GLY A 522 24.35 -31.08 -4.51
N SER A 523 25.69 -31.04 -4.60
CA SER A 523 26.65 -31.54 -3.62
C SER A 523 27.27 -30.44 -2.75
N THR A 524 26.98 -29.17 -3.04
CA THR A 524 27.58 -28.04 -2.32
C THR A 524 27.09 -28.02 -0.87
N PRO A 525 27.97 -28.07 0.14
CA PRO A 525 27.58 -27.98 1.54
C PRO A 525 26.83 -26.67 1.84
N TYR A 526 25.81 -26.75 2.69
CA TYR A 526 24.91 -25.63 3.00
C TYR A 526 25.59 -24.45 3.73
N GLU A 527 26.67 -24.74 4.45
CA GLU A 527 27.66 -23.77 4.90
C GLU A 527 28.83 -23.80 3.92
N ASN A 528 29.01 -22.73 3.14
CA ASN A 528 30.09 -22.69 2.19
C ASN A 528 30.94 -21.43 2.33
N LYS A 529 32.25 -21.65 2.25
CA LYS A 529 33.25 -20.62 2.02
C LYS A 529 33.20 -20.22 0.56
N TYR A 530 32.30 -19.29 0.26
CA TYR A 530 32.10 -18.81 -1.10
C TYR A 530 33.27 -17.92 -1.51
N LYS A 531 33.98 -18.35 -2.55
CA LYS A 531 35.17 -17.65 -3.08
C LYS A 531 34.83 -16.97 -4.38
N PHE A 532 35.07 -15.66 -4.45
CA PHE A 532 34.75 -14.86 -5.63
C PHE A 532 35.77 -13.75 -5.85
N LYS A 533 35.93 -13.37 -7.11
CA LYS A 533 36.79 -12.27 -7.52
C LYS A 533 36.04 -10.95 -7.37
N VAL A 534 36.64 -10.00 -6.68
CA VAL A 534 36.13 -8.64 -6.47
C VAL A 534 36.34 -7.80 -7.75
N PRO A 535 35.52 -6.77 -8.03
CA PRO A 535 35.71 -5.89 -9.20
C PRO A 535 37.14 -5.34 -9.31
N ASP A 536 37.64 -5.19 -10.54
CA ASP A 536 38.95 -4.59 -10.82
C ASP A 536 38.95 -3.06 -10.67
N LYS A 537 37.77 -2.44 -10.52
CA LYS A 537 37.63 -0.99 -10.35
C LYS A 537 37.51 -0.65 -8.85
N PRO A 538 38.33 0.26 -8.31
CA PRO A 538 38.16 0.78 -6.97
C PRO A 538 36.82 1.51 -6.80
N GLY A 539 36.26 1.45 -5.60
CA GLY A 539 35.03 2.18 -5.27
C GLY A 539 34.21 1.52 -4.16
N LYS A 540 33.11 2.18 -3.80
CA LYS A 540 32.09 1.60 -2.92
C LYS A 540 31.04 0.90 -3.77
N TYR A 541 30.69 -0.31 -3.35
CA TYR A 541 29.71 -1.18 -3.98
C TYR A 541 28.69 -1.63 -2.94
N GLU A 542 27.47 -1.87 -3.37
CA GLU A 542 26.51 -2.69 -2.63
C GLU A 542 26.66 -4.12 -3.12
N LEU A 543 27.02 -5.04 -2.23
CA LEU A 543 27.15 -6.45 -2.51
C LEU A 543 25.88 -7.18 -2.07
N LEU A 544 25.31 -7.98 -2.96
CA LEU A 544 24.30 -8.99 -2.62
C LEU A 544 24.64 -10.32 -3.27
N PHE A 545 24.09 -11.41 -2.74
CA PHE A 545 24.17 -12.74 -3.32
C PHE A 545 22.84 -13.14 -3.95
N SER A 546 22.92 -13.78 -5.11
CA SER A 546 21.76 -14.19 -5.90
C SER A 546 21.95 -15.59 -6.44
N ILE A 547 20.88 -16.38 -6.41
CA ILE A 547 20.78 -17.70 -7.03
C ILE A 547 20.17 -17.51 -8.41
N ARG A 548 20.95 -17.79 -9.44
CA ARG A 548 20.54 -17.74 -10.84
C ARG A 548 20.29 -19.14 -11.37
N THR A 549 19.20 -19.34 -12.09
CA THR A 549 18.87 -20.60 -12.77
C THR A 549 18.47 -20.34 -14.20
N VAL A 550 19.10 -20.98 -15.19
CA VAL A 550 18.74 -20.73 -16.60
C VAL A 550 17.27 -21.14 -16.88
N PRO A 551 16.43 -20.26 -17.46
CA PRO A 551 16.78 -18.97 -18.08
C PRO A 551 16.61 -17.74 -17.17
N PHE A 552 16.13 -17.90 -15.95
CA PHE A 552 15.91 -16.83 -15.00
C PHE A 552 17.21 -16.11 -14.57
N PRO A 553 17.23 -14.75 -14.54
CA PRO A 553 18.43 -13.96 -14.27
C PRO A 553 18.85 -13.91 -12.78
N GLY A 554 18.08 -14.49 -11.87
CA GLY A 554 18.33 -14.54 -10.43
C GLY A 554 17.64 -13.41 -9.65
N SER A 555 17.27 -13.71 -8.41
CA SER A 555 16.50 -12.84 -7.48
C SER A 555 17.39 -12.26 -6.36
N LYS A 556 16.83 -11.40 -5.49
CA LYS A 556 17.54 -10.90 -4.30
C LYS A 556 17.47 -11.91 -3.15
N ASN A 557 18.47 -12.78 -3.05
CA ASN A 557 18.48 -13.83 -2.03
C ASN A 557 19.20 -13.44 -0.73
N SER A 558 20.10 -12.45 -0.74
CA SER A 558 20.69 -11.91 0.49
C SER A 558 20.26 -10.46 0.76
N GLU A 559 20.49 -10.01 1.99
CA GLU A 559 20.55 -8.58 2.30
C GLU A 559 21.73 -7.93 1.56
N MET A 560 21.64 -6.62 1.29
CA MET A 560 22.72 -5.84 0.69
C MET A 560 23.73 -5.42 1.77
N VAL A 561 25.02 -5.55 1.46
CA VAL A 561 26.12 -5.18 2.36
C VAL A 561 27.04 -4.18 1.65
N GLU A 562 27.45 -3.13 2.35
CA GLU A 562 28.47 -2.22 1.83
C GLU A 562 29.82 -2.94 1.68
N PHE A 563 30.39 -2.87 0.48
CA PHE A 563 31.68 -3.45 0.15
C PHE A 563 32.59 -2.42 -0.50
N THR A 564 33.82 -2.28 -0.02
CA THR A 564 34.77 -1.29 -0.54
C THR A 564 35.95 -1.96 -1.27
N VAL A 565 36.18 -1.56 -2.51
CA VAL A 565 37.37 -1.94 -3.28
C VAL A 565 38.38 -0.79 -3.20
N LYS A 566 39.55 -1.02 -2.60
CA LYS A 566 40.60 -0.01 -2.38
C LYS A 566 41.90 -0.32 -3.09
#